data_AF-V5TUK7-F1
#
_entry.id   AF-V5TUK7-F1
#
_cell.length_a   1.000
_cell.length_b   1.000
_cell.length_c   1.000
_cell.angle_alpha   90.00
_cell.angle_beta   90.00
_cell.angle_gamma   90.00
#
_symmetry.space_group_name_H-M   'P 1'
#
loop_
_entity.id
_entity.type
_entity.pdbx_description
1 polymer ?
#
loop_
_entity_poly.entity_id
_entity_poly.type
_entity_poly.pdbx_seq_one_letter_code
_entity_poly.pdbx_strand_id
1 'polypeptide(L)' 'MLIIYVGFILLIAFAPGWLGTPLSPGSSVTRGIPIGIGVILISFILTGVYVWRANSEFDRLNNAVLKEVKSS' A
#
# COMPACT_ATOMS: atom_id res chain seq x y z
N MET A 1 -0.14 4.63 -5.40
CA MET A 1 -0.22 3.28 -5.99
C MET A 1 0.12 3.25 -7.46
N LEU A 2 -0.51 4.07 -8.32
CA LEU A 2 -0.27 4.06 -9.78
C LEU A 2 1.21 4.08 -10.19
N ILE A 3 1.99 5.05 -9.68
CA ILE A 3 3.42 5.17 -10.02
C ILE A 3 4.20 3.91 -9.59
N ILE A 4 3.94 3.39 -8.38
CA ILE A 4 4.60 2.20 -7.85
C ILE A 4 4.24 0.97 -8.69
N TYR A 5 2.97 0.82 -9.05
CA TYR A 5 2.47 -0.29 -9.86
C TYR A 5 3.09 -0.27 -11.26
N VAL A 6 3.02 0.86 -11.96
CA VAL A 6 3.61 1.01 -13.30
C VAL A 6 5.13 0.83 -13.24
N GLY A 7 5.80 1.41 -12.25
CA GLY A 7 7.24 1.23 -12.05
C GLY A 7 7.63 -0.23 -11.81
N PHE A 8 6.85 -0.96 -11.02
CA PHE A 8 7.08 -2.39 -10.78
C PHE A 8 6.87 -3.23 -12.04
N ILE A 9 5.83 -2.94 -12.83
CA ILE A 9 5.60 -3.59 -14.13
C ILE A 9 6.75 -3.32 -15.10
N LEU A 10 7.20 -2.06 -15.21
CA LEU A 10 8.34 -1.70 -16.07
C LEU A 10 9.61 -2.43 -15.62
N LEU A 11 9.84 -2.55 -14.31
CA LEU A 11 11.00 -3.28 -13.79
C LEU A 11 10.95 -4.78 -14.15
N ILE A 12 9.77 -5.40 -14.08
CA ILE A 12 9.56 -6.78 -14.53
C ILE A 12 9.82 -6.90 -16.04
N ALA A 13 9.32 -5.96 -16.83
CA ALA A 13 9.42 -6.01 -18.29
C ALA A 13 10.85 -5.78 -18.81
N PHE A 14 11.57 -4.82 -18.23
CA PHE A 14 12.86 -4.35 -18.75
C PHE A 14 14.08 -4.86 -17.98
N ALA A 15 13.92 -5.30 -16.72
CA ALA A 15 15.04 -5.79 -15.89
C ALA A 15 14.71 -7.08 -15.10
N PRO A 16 14.16 -8.13 -15.74
CA PRO A 16 13.79 -9.37 -15.04
C PRO A 16 14.99 -10.07 -14.39
N GLY A 17 16.17 -10.01 -15.00
CA GLY A 17 17.39 -10.63 -14.44
C GLY A 17 17.85 -9.96 -13.14
N TRP A 18 17.63 -8.64 -12.99
CA TRP A 18 17.95 -7.93 -11.76
C TRP A 18 17.03 -8.37 -10.62
N LEU A 19 15.73 -8.51 -10.90
CA LEU A 19 14.76 -9.04 -9.94
C LEU A 19 15.04 -10.51 -9.59
N GLY A 20 15.50 -11.29 -10.56
CA GLY A 20 15.87 -12.71 -10.38
C GLY A 20 17.21 -12.93 -9.66
N THR A 21 17.99 -11.88 -9.39
CA THR A 21 19.29 -12.03 -8.73
C THR A 21 19.10 -12.45 -7.27
N PRO A 22 19.77 -13.53 -6.80
CA PRO A 22 19.76 -13.93 -5.39
C PRO A 22 20.22 -12.80 -4.45
N LEU A 23 19.66 -12.74 -3.26
CA LEU A 23 20.06 -11.77 -2.22
C LEU A 23 21.44 -12.08 -1.63
N SER A 24 21.79 -13.36 -1.54
CA SER A 24 23.07 -13.84 -1.02
C SER A 24 23.52 -15.11 -1.76
N PRO A 25 24.83 -15.41 -1.77
CA PRO A 25 25.34 -16.65 -2.34
C PRO A 25 24.68 -17.87 -1.68
N GLY A 26 24.14 -18.78 -2.49
CA GLY A 26 23.45 -19.99 -2.03
C GLY A 26 21.99 -19.81 -1.60
N SER A 27 21.44 -18.59 -1.65
CA SER A 27 20.02 -18.35 -1.36
C SER A 27 19.14 -18.52 -2.60
N SER A 28 17.98 -19.16 -2.43
CA SER A 28 16.93 -19.20 -3.46
C SER A 28 16.06 -17.94 -3.46
N VAL A 29 16.23 -17.04 -2.47
CA VAL A 29 15.45 -15.80 -2.37
C VAL A 29 16.05 -14.74 -3.29
N THR A 30 15.26 -14.33 -4.27
CA THR A 30 15.65 -13.30 -5.24
C THR A 30 15.24 -11.90 -4.75
N ARG A 31 15.91 -10.86 -5.27
CA ARG A 31 15.60 -9.45 -4.95
C ARG A 31 14.14 -9.08 -5.23
N GLY A 32 13.50 -9.75 -6.19
CA GLY A 32 12.10 -9.54 -6.52
C GLY A 32 11.15 -9.86 -5.38
N ILE A 33 11.48 -10.80 -4.50
CA ILE A 33 10.62 -11.19 -3.37
C ILE A 33 10.48 -10.04 -2.36
N PRO A 34 11.57 -9.46 -1.79
CA PRO A 34 11.46 -8.29 -0.92
C PRO A 34 10.80 -7.09 -1.59
N ILE A 35 11.11 -6.83 -2.87
CA ILE A 35 10.50 -5.72 -3.61
C ILE A 35 8.98 -5.90 -3.70
N GLY A 36 8.52 -7.10 -4.07
CA GLY A 36 7.09 -7.42 -4.16
C GLY A 36 6.38 -7.28 -2.81
N ILE A 37 6.99 -7.78 -1.74
CA ILE A 37 6.48 -7.60 -0.37
C ILE A 37 6.37 -6.10 -0.03
N GLY A 38 7.38 -5.31 -0.37
CA GLY A 38 7.37 -3.86 -0.21
C GLY A 38 6.17 -3.20 -0.92
N VAL A 39 5.91 -3.58 -2.17
CA VAL A 39 4.74 -3.08 -2.92
C VAL A 39 3.42 -3.41 -2.22
N ILE A 40 3.28 -4.64 -1.72
CA ILE A 40 2.08 -5.07 -0.97
C ILE A 40 1.89 -4.23 0.29
N LEU A 41 2.94 -4.07 1.10
CA LEU A 41 2.88 -3.29 2.33
C LEU A 41 2.51 -1.82 2.07
N ILE A 42 3.13 -1.19 1.06
CA ILE A 42 2.81 0.20 0.72
C ILE A 42 1.35 0.31 0.22
N SER A 43 0.84 -0.70 -0.50
CA SER A 43 -0.56 -0.75 -0.93
C SER A 43 -1.52 -0.73 0.25
N PHE A 44 -1.30 -1.57 1.26
CA PHE A 44 -2.09 -1.57 2.48
C PHE A 44 -2.01 -0.24 3.23
N ILE A 45 -0.81 0.32 3.38
CA ILE A 45 -0.61 1.60 4.07
C ILE A 45 -1.37 2.72 3.35
N LEU A 46 -1.18 2.87 2.03
CA LEU A 46 -1.88 3.92 1.28
C LEU A 46 -3.39 3.74 1.31
N THR A 47 -3.88 2.50 1.22
CA THR A 47 -5.31 2.20 1.32
C THR A 47 -5.83 2.57 2.72
N GLY A 48 -5.12 2.19 3.77
CA GLY A 48 -5.49 2.54 5.15
C GLY A 48 -5.51 4.05 5.38
N VAL A 49 -4.48 4.77 4.93
CA VAL A 49 -4.41 6.24 5.01
C VAL A 49 -5.55 6.88 4.21
N TYR A 50 -5.83 6.38 3.01
CA TYR A 50 -6.93 6.86 2.19
C TYR A 50 -8.28 6.66 2.88
N VAL A 51 -8.54 5.46 3.42
CA VAL A 51 -9.77 5.14 4.15
C VAL A 51 -9.90 6.02 5.40
N TRP A 52 -8.83 6.17 6.18
CA TRP A 52 -8.84 7.04 7.36
C TRP A 52 -9.15 8.50 7.00
N ARG A 53 -8.50 9.01 5.94
CA ARG A 53 -8.75 10.37 5.45
C ARG A 53 -10.18 10.55 4.98
N ALA A 54 -10.71 9.61 4.18
CA ALA A 54 -12.06 9.68 3.63
C ALA A 54 -13.14 9.52 4.70
N ASN A 55 -12.93 8.62 5.67
CA ASN A 55 -13.89 8.39 6.75
C ASN A 55 -13.90 9.51 7.81
N SER A 56 -12.86 10.33 7.91
CA SER A 56 -12.84 11.48 8.84
C SER A 56 -13.97 12.49 8.61
N GLU A 57 -14.50 12.58 7.38
CA GLU A 57 -15.67 13.40 7.08
C GLU A 57 -16.97 12.79 7.63
N PHE A 58 -17.08 11.46 7.57
CA PHE A 58 -18.18 10.70 8.15
C PHE A 58 -18.19 10.77 9.67
N ASP A 59 -17.01 10.71 10.31
CA ASP A 59 -16.89 10.86 11.77
C ASP A 59 -17.38 12.23 12.25
N ARG A 60 -17.17 13.29 11.46
CA ARG A 60 -17.67 14.64 11.77
C ARG A 60 -19.20 14.70 11.73
N LEU A 61 -19.82 14.13 10.70
CA LEU A 61 -21.27 14.05 10.55
C LEU A 61 -21.91 13.18 11.64
N ASN A 62 -21.33 12.02 11.93
CA ASN A 62 -21.79 11.11 12.98
C ASN A 62 -21.75 11.77 14.37
N ASN A 63 -20.68 12.51 14.67
CA ASN A 63 -20.57 13.26 15.91
C ASN A 63 -21.60 14.39 16.03
N ALA A 64 -21.99 15.04 14.92
CA ALA A 64 -23.04 16.05 14.94
C ALA A 64 -24.41 15.45 15.29
N VAL A 65 -24.78 14.33 14.68
CA VAL A 65 -26.04 13.60 14.95
C VAL A 65 -26.07 13.09 16.40
N LEU A 66 -24.98 12.48 16.88
CA LEU A 66 -24.88 12.03 18.28
C LEU A 66 -25.02 13.17 19.29
N LYS A 67 -24.58 14.38 18.93
CA LYS A 67 -24.70 15.56 19.79
C LYS A 67 -26.14 16.08 19.84
N GLU A 68 -26.84 16.07 18.71
CA GLU A 68 -28.23 16.51 18.59
C GLU A 68 -29.21 15.60 19.35
N VAL A 69 -29.00 14.27 19.27
CA VAL A 69 -29.78 13.27 20.04
C VAL A 69 -29.52 13.36 21.55
N LYS A 70 -28.29 13.69 21.98
CA LYS A 70 -27.98 13.86 23.41
C LYS A 70 -28.44 15.19 24.01
N SER A 71 -28.72 16.19 23.17
CA SER A 71 -29.21 17.50 23.62
C SER A 71 -30.74 17.63 23.63
N SER A 72 -31.46 16.61 23.15
CA SER A 72 -32.92 16.49 23.20
C SER A 72 -33.34 15.58 24.36
#